data_AF-A0AAV5J4W4-F1
#
_entry.id   AF-A0AAV5J4W4-F1
#
_cell.length_a   1.000
_cell.length_b   1.000
_cell.length_c   1.000
_cell.angle_alpha   90.00
_cell.angle_beta   90.00
_cell.angle_gamma   90.00
#
_symmetry.space_group_name_H-M   'P 1'
#
loop_
_entity.id
_entity.type
_entity.pdbx_description
1 polymer ?
#
loop_
_entity_poly.entity_id
_entity_poly.type
_entity_poly.pdbx_seq_one_letter_code
_entity_poly.pdbx_strand_id
1 'polypeptide(L)'
;MAMAHRAQAVICNMEFVQFHPTALADEGLPLKPRKTRENAFLITEAVRGDGGILYNLGMERFMPLYDERAELAPRDVVARSIDDQLKKRNEKYVLLDISHKPREKILSHFPNIASECLQYGIDITQQPIPVVPAAHYMCGGVRAGLQGETNVRGLYVAGEVACTGLHGANRLASNSLLEALVFARRAVQPSIDHMKNSILHLTASDLWTRPVVPLSLRSDVMHKIFSTTKEVRKELQSIMWKYVGIVRSTTRLEAAEQKISELEAKWETYLFEHGWEQTMVALEACEMRNLFCCAKLVLSSALSRQESRGLHYTIDFPHLEESKRLPTVIFPCSLTNRTWSSRQLHQQPIC
;
A
#
# COMPACT_ATOMS: atom_id res chain seq x y z
N MET A 1 1.74 -5.73 -9.55
CA MET A 1 2.92 -4.81 -9.61
C MET A 1 4.23 -5.57 -9.72
N ALA A 2 4.66 -6.33 -8.70
CA ALA A 2 5.95 -7.02 -8.72
C ALA A 2 6.20 -7.92 -9.95
N MET A 3 5.18 -8.67 -10.39
CA MET A 3 5.28 -9.47 -11.63
C MET A 3 5.50 -8.59 -12.87
N ALA A 4 4.76 -7.50 -13.00
CA ALA A 4 4.90 -6.56 -14.11
C ALA A 4 6.28 -5.91 -14.09
N HIS A 5 6.76 -5.46 -12.93
CA HIS A 5 8.11 -4.91 -12.77
C HIS A 5 9.19 -5.93 -13.20
N ARG A 6 9.09 -7.19 -12.73
CA ARG A 6 9.99 -8.25 -13.18
C ARG A 6 9.86 -8.50 -14.68
N ALA A 7 8.65 -8.45 -15.26
CA ALA A 7 8.43 -8.52 -16.70
C ALA A 7 8.91 -7.28 -17.48
N GLN A 8 9.66 -6.37 -16.85
CA GLN A 8 10.16 -5.13 -17.44
C GLN A 8 9.04 -4.15 -17.83
N ALA A 9 7.93 -4.15 -17.09
CA ALA A 9 6.95 -3.07 -17.17
C ALA A 9 7.43 -1.85 -16.38
N VAL A 10 7.19 -0.65 -16.92
CA VAL A 10 7.48 0.62 -16.26
C VAL A 10 6.57 0.80 -15.06
N ILE A 11 7.13 1.20 -13.93
CA ILE A 11 6.42 1.49 -12.69
C ILE A 11 6.45 2.99 -12.44
N CYS A 12 5.37 3.56 -11.91
CA CYS A 12 5.29 4.99 -11.60
C CYS A 12 4.71 5.26 -10.22
N ASN A 13 5.10 6.40 -9.63
CA ASN A 13 4.39 7.05 -8.52
C ASN A 13 4.22 6.19 -7.25
N MET A 14 5.10 5.21 -7.02
CA MET A 14 4.96 4.24 -5.93
C MET A 14 5.06 4.88 -4.53
N GLU A 15 5.60 6.09 -4.43
CA GLU A 15 5.66 6.88 -3.21
C GLU A 15 4.30 7.37 -2.71
N PHE A 16 3.30 7.46 -3.60
CA PHE A 16 1.96 7.96 -3.28
C PHE A 16 1.06 6.82 -2.75
N VAL A 17 1.28 6.47 -1.49
CA VAL A 17 0.45 5.52 -0.72
C VAL A 17 -0.53 6.32 0.14
N GLN A 18 -1.82 6.11 -0.07
CA GLN A 18 -2.88 6.78 0.66
C GLN A 18 -3.10 6.11 2.01
N PHE A 19 -3.14 6.94 3.05
CA PHE A 19 -3.58 6.55 4.38
C PHE A 19 -5.00 7.05 4.59
N HIS A 20 -5.90 6.15 4.98
CA HIS A 20 -7.22 6.52 5.45
C HIS A 20 -7.10 7.04 6.89
N PRO A 21 -7.57 8.26 7.22
CA PRO A 21 -7.31 8.88 8.51
C PRO A 21 -8.04 8.23 9.69
N THR A 22 -9.21 7.63 9.43
CA THR A 22 -10.14 7.20 10.49
C THR A 22 -10.45 5.70 10.41
N ALA A 23 -9.46 4.85 10.68
CA ALA A 23 -9.68 3.43 10.90
C ALA A 23 -9.97 3.17 12.38
N LEU A 24 -10.92 2.29 12.71
CA LEU A 24 -11.29 1.96 14.09
C LEU A 24 -10.08 1.33 14.82
N ALA A 25 -9.64 1.95 15.91
CA ALA A 25 -8.46 1.51 16.65
C ALA A 25 -8.79 0.46 17.71
N ASP A 26 -8.15 -0.72 17.64
CA ASP A 26 -8.35 -1.83 18.59
C ASP A 26 -8.00 -1.43 20.03
N GLU A 27 -6.99 -0.59 20.19
CA GLU A 27 -6.45 -0.12 21.46
C GLU A 27 -7.48 0.66 22.27
N GLY A 28 -8.39 1.38 21.61
CA GLY A 28 -9.42 2.18 22.25
C GLY A 28 -10.77 1.49 22.47
N LEU A 29 -10.93 0.24 22.02
CA LEU A 29 -12.19 -0.47 22.15
C LEU A 29 -12.48 -0.88 23.61
N PRO A 30 -13.69 -0.56 24.15
CA PRO A 30 -14.14 -1.03 25.46
C PRO A 30 -14.18 -2.56 25.56
N LEU A 31 -14.72 -3.23 24.52
CA LEU A 31 -14.73 -4.67 24.42
C LEU A 31 -13.68 -5.11 23.41
N LYS A 32 -12.65 -5.83 23.88
CA LYS A 32 -11.56 -6.29 23.01
C LYS A 32 -12.03 -7.43 22.10
N PRO A 33 -11.68 -7.40 20.80
CA PRO A 33 -12.02 -8.47 19.89
C PRO A 33 -11.31 -9.77 20.31
N ARG A 34 -12.01 -10.90 20.19
CA ARG A 34 -11.46 -12.24 20.55
C ARG A 34 -10.25 -12.64 19.71
N LYS A 35 -10.15 -12.10 18.50
CA LYS A 35 -9.01 -12.24 17.59
C LYS A 35 -8.64 -10.86 17.08
N THR A 36 -7.34 -10.60 16.90
CA THR A 36 -6.87 -9.40 16.20
C THR A 36 -7.52 -9.33 14.83
N ARG A 37 -8.03 -8.15 14.46
CA ARG A 37 -8.66 -7.97 13.15
C ARG A 37 -7.59 -8.04 12.07
N GLU A 38 -7.81 -8.87 11.06
CA GLU A 38 -6.89 -8.97 9.92
C GLU A 38 -6.89 -7.70 9.09
N ASN A 39 -8.05 -7.05 8.97
CA ASN A 39 -8.24 -5.78 8.28
C ASN A 39 -8.85 -4.76 9.23
N ALA A 40 -8.31 -3.53 9.22
CA ALA A 40 -8.87 -2.44 10.01
C ALA A 40 -10.25 -2.06 9.47
N PHE A 41 -11.25 -1.96 10.36
CA PHE A 41 -12.57 -1.45 9.99
C PHE A 41 -12.49 0.06 9.76
N LEU A 42 -12.90 0.53 8.58
CA LEU A 42 -12.77 1.94 8.21
C LEU A 42 -14.04 2.72 8.59
N ILE A 43 -13.87 3.77 9.38
CA ILE A 43 -14.94 4.74 9.65
C ILE A 43 -15.02 5.69 8.47
N THR A 44 -16.09 5.60 7.69
CA THR A 44 -16.24 6.37 6.45
C THR A 44 -15.94 7.86 6.64
N GLU A 45 -15.22 8.44 5.68
CA GLU A 45 -14.93 9.88 5.64
C GLU A 45 -16.19 10.75 5.70
N ALA A 46 -17.33 10.20 5.25
CA ALA A 46 -18.62 10.87 5.37
C ALA A 46 -18.97 11.23 6.83
N VAL A 47 -18.43 10.55 7.85
CA VAL A 47 -18.62 10.95 9.26
C VAL A 47 -17.99 12.33 9.53
N ARG A 48 -16.77 12.57 9.05
CA ARG A 48 -16.13 13.91 9.15
C ARG A 48 -16.87 14.93 8.28
N GLY A 49 -17.23 14.54 7.05
CA GLY A 49 -18.01 15.38 6.13
C GLY A 49 -19.36 15.80 6.70
N ASP A 50 -19.97 14.93 7.51
CA ASP A 50 -21.21 15.20 8.23
C ASP A 50 -20.94 15.80 9.62
N GLY A 51 -19.82 16.50 9.82
CA GLY A 51 -19.55 17.29 11.03
C GLY A 51 -18.83 16.56 12.16
N GLY A 52 -18.34 15.34 11.94
CA GLY A 52 -17.55 14.62 12.94
C GLY A 52 -16.25 15.37 13.30
N ILE A 53 -15.98 15.50 14.59
CA ILE A 53 -14.88 16.32 15.14
C ILE A 53 -13.77 15.43 15.68
N LEU A 54 -12.52 15.79 15.44
CA LEU A 54 -11.36 15.04 15.92
C LEU A 54 -10.78 15.64 17.20
N TYR A 55 -10.63 14.80 18.22
CA TYR A 55 -10.09 15.12 19.53
C TYR A 55 -8.92 14.21 19.89
N ASN A 56 -7.93 14.72 20.60
CA ASN A 56 -6.92 13.85 21.25
C ASN A 56 -7.50 13.24 22.55
N LEU A 57 -6.74 12.41 23.27
CA LEU A 57 -7.26 11.81 24.51
C LEU A 57 -7.42 12.81 25.66
N GLY A 58 -6.88 14.03 25.52
CA GLY A 58 -7.16 15.17 26.41
C GLY A 58 -8.46 15.91 26.06
N MET A 59 -9.26 15.43 25.10
CA MET A 59 -10.47 16.08 24.58
C MET A 59 -10.20 17.47 23.98
N GLU A 60 -8.99 17.71 23.48
CA GLU A 60 -8.65 18.94 22.77
C GLU A 60 -8.93 18.76 21.28
N ARG A 61 -9.74 19.65 20.69
CA ARG A 61 -9.98 19.67 19.24
C ARG A 61 -8.73 20.20 18.54
N PHE A 62 -7.99 19.32 17.87
CA PHE A 62 -6.66 19.67 17.36
C PHE A 62 -6.64 20.06 15.89
N MET A 63 -7.60 19.62 15.06
CA MET A 63 -7.54 19.85 13.60
C MET A 63 -7.40 21.33 13.18
N PRO A 64 -8.07 22.30 13.83
CA PRO A 64 -7.89 23.72 13.52
C PRO A 64 -6.45 24.26 13.71
N LEU A 65 -5.61 23.55 14.47
CA LEU A 65 -4.19 23.90 14.62
C LEU A 65 -3.34 23.55 13.38
N TYR A 66 -3.85 22.67 12.51
CA TYR A 66 -3.11 22.14 11.36
C TYR A 66 -3.61 22.69 10.03
N ASP A 67 -4.92 22.91 9.89
CA ASP A 67 -5.54 23.36 8.64
C ASP A 67 -6.84 24.12 8.95
N GLU A 68 -7.05 25.24 8.24
CA GLU A 68 -8.24 26.08 8.40
C GLU A 68 -9.56 25.35 8.09
N ARG A 69 -9.51 24.33 7.22
CA ARG A 69 -10.65 23.48 6.87
C ARG A 69 -10.95 22.44 7.95
N ALA A 70 -10.09 22.32 8.96
CA ALA A 70 -10.18 21.38 10.05
C ALA A 70 -10.45 19.94 9.55
N GLU A 71 -11.50 19.26 10.03
CA GLU A 71 -11.83 17.87 9.68
C GLU A 71 -12.22 17.68 8.20
N LEU A 72 -12.51 18.76 7.48
CA LEU A 72 -12.79 18.77 6.04
C LEU A 72 -11.53 18.95 5.18
N ALA A 73 -10.35 19.06 5.80
CA ALA A 73 -9.08 19.07 5.06
C ALA A 73 -8.89 17.76 4.27
N PRO A 74 -8.05 17.76 3.20
CA PRO A 74 -7.72 16.57 2.44
C PRO A 74 -7.21 15.43 3.33
N ARG A 75 -7.49 14.18 2.92
CA ARG A 75 -7.15 12.97 3.70
C ARG A 75 -5.70 12.91 4.17
N ASP A 76 -4.76 13.35 3.32
CA ASP A 76 -3.34 13.35 3.64
C ASP A 76 -3.01 14.34 4.76
N VAL A 77 -3.67 15.50 4.79
CA VAL A 77 -3.55 16.48 5.87
C VAL A 77 -4.09 15.89 7.16
N VAL A 78 -5.32 15.37 7.16
CA VAL A 78 -5.93 14.78 8.37
C VAL A 78 -5.11 13.62 8.91
N ALA A 79 -4.63 12.72 8.04
CA ALA A 79 -3.81 11.59 8.45
C ALA A 79 -2.47 12.06 9.06
N ARG A 80 -1.82 13.10 8.49
CA ARG A 80 -0.61 13.71 9.07
C ARG A 80 -0.89 14.38 10.41
N SER A 81 -1.99 15.11 10.56
CA SER A 81 -2.37 15.76 11.81
C SER A 81 -2.60 14.74 12.93
N ILE A 82 -3.28 13.63 12.64
CA ILE A 82 -3.46 12.54 13.59
C ILE A 82 -2.11 11.90 13.94
N ASP A 83 -1.28 11.56 12.95
CA ASP A 83 0.05 10.96 13.18
C ASP A 83 0.95 11.85 14.05
N ASP A 84 0.92 13.17 13.85
CA ASP A 84 1.64 14.14 14.67
C ASP A 84 1.13 14.18 16.12
N GLN A 85 -0.20 14.21 16.34
CA GLN A 85 -0.79 14.14 17.68
C GLN A 85 -0.40 12.86 18.43
N LEU A 86 -0.53 11.71 17.77
CA LEU A 86 -0.18 10.42 18.37
C LEU A 86 1.29 10.38 18.80
N LYS A 87 2.20 10.89 17.96
CA LYS A 87 3.64 10.93 18.25
C LYS A 87 3.97 11.92 19.37
N LYS A 88 3.45 13.15 19.33
CA LYS A 88 3.73 14.18 20.34
C LYS A 88 3.23 13.80 21.73
N ARG A 89 2.10 13.10 21.80
CA ARG A 89 1.44 12.74 23.05
C ARG A 89 1.71 11.31 23.50
N ASN A 90 2.42 10.52 22.68
CA ASN A 90 2.63 9.08 22.88
C ASN A 90 1.31 8.31 23.06
N GLU A 91 0.28 8.70 22.30
CA GLU A 91 -1.06 8.10 22.32
C GLU A 91 -1.17 7.03 21.20
N LYS A 92 -2.09 6.08 21.35
CA LYS A 92 -2.29 4.98 20.38
C LYS A 92 -3.39 5.27 19.35
N TYR A 93 -4.33 6.13 19.69
CA TYR A 93 -5.46 6.52 18.87
C TYR A 93 -5.92 7.92 19.26
N VAL A 94 -6.68 8.55 18.38
CA VAL A 94 -7.43 9.78 18.65
C VAL A 94 -8.93 9.46 18.65
N LEU A 95 -9.76 10.44 18.96
CA LEU A 95 -11.21 10.29 19.08
C LEU A 95 -11.91 11.03 17.94
N LEU A 96 -12.82 10.36 17.24
CA LEU A 96 -13.73 10.94 16.26
C LEU A 96 -15.12 11.01 16.87
N ASP A 97 -15.62 12.21 17.13
CA ASP A 97 -16.91 12.43 17.77
C ASP A 97 -17.97 12.97 16.80
N ILE A 98 -19.10 12.27 16.72
CA ILE A 98 -20.30 12.69 16.00
C ILE A 98 -21.52 12.78 16.93
N SER A 99 -21.36 12.49 18.22
CA SER A 99 -22.44 12.35 19.21
C SER A 99 -23.22 13.64 19.47
N HIS A 100 -22.65 14.80 19.11
CA HIS A 100 -23.35 16.09 19.15
C HIS A 100 -24.50 16.19 18.13
N LYS A 101 -24.59 15.28 17.15
CA LYS A 101 -25.71 15.21 16.20
C LYS A 101 -26.90 14.40 16.76
N PRO A 102 -28.14 14.65 16.29
CA PRO A 102 -29.30 13.87 16.70
C PRO A 102 -29.14 12.38 16.42
N ARG A 103 -29.47 11.54 17.42
CA ARG A 103 -29.36 10.07 17.37
C ARG A 103 -29.96 9.48 16.10
N GLU A 104 -31.18 9.89 15.75
CA GLU A 104 -31.92 9.38 14.60
C GLU A 104 -31.17 9.67 13.29
N LYS A 105 -30.56 10.86 13.16
CA LYS A 105 -29.77 11.22 11.99
C LYS A 105 -28.52 10.35 11.88
N ILE A 106 -27.78 10.20 12.98
CA ILE A 106 -26.56 9.37 13.00
C ILE A 106 -26.88 7.93 12.59
N LEU A 107 -27.92 7.32 13.19
CA LEU A 107 -28.31 5.94 12.90
C LEU A 107 -28.86 5.77 11.47
N SER A 108 -29.51 6.79 10.91
CA SER A 108 -29.99 6.75 9.53
C SER A 108 -28.87 6.89 8.49
N HIS A 109 -27.86 7.73 8.74
CA HIS A 109 -26.76 7.97 7.81
C HIS A 109 -25.64 6.93 7.91
N PHE A 110 -25.38 6.42 9.12
CA PHE A 110 -24.25 5.52 9.40
C PHE A 110 -24.65 4.21 10.10
N PRO A 111 -25.70 3.49 9.65
CA PRO A 111 -26.22 2.31 10.33
C PRO A 111 -25.17 1.20 10.49
N ASN A 112 -24.36 0.96 9.44
CA ASN A 112 -23.32 -0.06 9.47
C ASN A 112 -22.18 0.30 10.44
N ILE A 113 -21.79 1.59 10.50
CA ILE A 113 -20.76 2.04 11.44
C ILE A 113 -21.27 1.92 12.88
N ALA A 114 -22.51 2.35 13.13
CA ALA A 114 -23.15 2.23 14.44
C ALA A 114 -23.23 0.77 14.89
N SER A 115 -23.71 -0.12 14.02
CA SER A 115 -23.83 -1.54 14.30
C SER A 115 -22.47 -2.19 14.57
N GLU A 116 -21.42 -1.83 13.83
CA GLU A 116 -20.08 -2.37 14.06
C GLU A 116 -19.49 -1.86 15.38
N CYS A 117 -19.54 -0.56 15.63
CA CYS A 117 -19.01 0.04 16.86
C CYS A 117 -19.72 -0.50 18.11
N LEU A 118 -21.03 -0.74 18.02
CA LEU A 118 -21.83 -1.26 19.12
C LEU A 118 -21.40 -2.67 19.54
N GLN A 119 -20.94 -3.53 18.61
CA GLN A 119 -20.38 -4.85 18.95
C GLN A 119 -19.18 -4.74 19.90
N TYR A 120 -18.48 -3.60 19.89
CA TYR A 120 -17.33 -3.32 20.74
C TYR A 120 -17.67 -2.42 21.94
N GLY A 121 -18.95 -2.19 22.21
CA GLY A 121 -19.43 -1.39 23.33
C GLY A 121 -19.46 0.11 23.07
N ILE A 122 -19.37 0.54 21.80
CA ILE A 122 -19.34 1.96 21.43
C ILE A 122 -20.68 2.35 20.77
N ASP A 123 -21.55 3.01 21.54
CA ASP A 123 -22.68 3.77 20.99
C ASP A 123 -22.19 5.13 20.44
N ILE A 124 -22.00 5.19 19.11
CA ILE A 124 -21.48 6.37 18.40
C ILE A 124 -22.39 7.62 18.52
N THR A 125 -23.61 7.46 19.03
CA THR A 125 -24.55 8.56 19.26
C THR A 125 -24.38 9.22 20.62
N GLN A 126 -23.55 8.63 21.49
CA GLN A 126 -23.34 9.10 22.86
C GLN A 126 -21.86 9.30 23.22
N GLN A 127 -20.94 8.64 22.52
CA GLN A 127 -19.52 8.71 22.81
C GLN A 127 -18.67 8.65 21.53
N PRO A 128 -17.44 9.18 21.57
CA PRO A 128 -16.54 9.21 20.40
C PRO A 128 -16.03 7.83 20.01
N ILE A 129 -15.61 7.71 18.75
CA ILE A 129 -15.03 6.51 18.14
C ILE A 129 -13.49 6.61 18.22
N PRO A 130 -12.78 5.61 18.78
CA PRO A 130 -11.32 5.58 18.75
C PRO A 130 -10.84 5.29 17.33
N VAL A 131 -10.02 6.17 16.76
CA VAL A 131 -9.53 6.06 15.39
C VAL A 131 -8.03 6.29 15.25
N VAL A 132 -7.44 5.66 14.25
CA VAL A 132 -6.03 5.76 13.87
C VAL A 132 -5.89 5.73 12.34
N PRO A 133 -4.87 6.38 11.75
CA PRO A 133 -4.63 6.25 10.32
C PRO A 133 -4.28 4.81 9.94
N ALA A 134 -4.66 4.37 8.74
CA ALA A 134 -4.31 3.06 8.19
C ALA A 134 -3.96 3.17 6.70
N ALA A 135 -2.96 2.42 6.23
CA ALA A 135 -2.65 2.32 4.80
C ALA A 135 -3.87 1.75 4.05
N HIS A 136 -4.23 2.34 2.91
CA HIS A 136 -5.53 2.09 2.29
C HIS A 136 -5.52 1.94 0.77
N TYR A 137 -4.74 2.74 0.03
CA TYR A 137 -4.76 2.71 -1.43
C TYR A 137 -3.41 3.07 -2.04
N MET A 138 -3.02 2.44 -3.14
CA MET A 138 -1.81 2.78 -3.90
C MET A 138 -2.17 3.60 -5.15
N CYS A 139 -1.76 4.88 -5.20
CA CYS A 139 -1.95 5.71 -6.40
C CYS A 139 -0.90 5.43 -7.48
N GLY A 140 0.27 4.95 -7.06
CA GLY A 140 1.29 4.42 -7.96
C GLY A 140 1.02 2.98 -8.39
N GLY A 141 1.77 2.51 -9.37
CA GLY A 141 1.61 1.19 -9.93
C GLY A 141 2.26 1.03 -11.30
N VAL A 142 1.79 0.07 -12.08
CA VAL A 142 2.26 -0.18 -13.44
C VAL A 142 1.78 0.94 -14.35
N ARG A 143 2.70 1.64 -15.02
CA ARG A 143 2.35 2.73 -15.93
C ARG A 143 1.45 2.21 -17.04
N ALA A 144 0.29 2.85 -17.19
CA ALA A 144 -0.72 2.49 -18.17
C ALA A 144 -1.01 3.67 -19.11
N GLY A 145 -1.23 3.36 -20.39
CA GLY A 145 -1.85 4.30 -21.32
C GLY A 145 -3.36 4.41 -21.13
N LEU A 146 -4.03 5.17 -21.99
CA LEU A 146 -5.47 5.43 -21.87
C LEU A 146 -6.33 4.19 -22.13
N GLN A 147 -5.76 3.16 -22.76
CA GLN A 147 -6.41 1.87 -23.00
C GLN A 147 -5.94 0.78 -22.02
N GLY A 148 -5.21 1.14 -20.96
CA GLY A 148 -4.66 0.17 -20.00
C GLY A 148 -3.41 -0.55 -20.50
N GLU A 149 -2.88 -0.20 -21.67
CA GLU A 149 -1.69 -0.79 -22.26
C GLU A 149 -0.42 -0.38 -21.49
N THR A 150 0.51 -1.32 -21.34
CA THR A 150 1.84 -1.06 -20.74
C THR A 150 2.91 -0.95 -21.83
N ASN A 151 4.16 -0.67 -21.45
CA ASN A 151 5.30 -0.76 -22.38
C ASN A 151 5.62 -2.21 -22.80
N VAL A 152 5.15 -3.21 -22.06
CA VAL A 152 5.29 -4.62 -22.44
C VAL A 152 4.13 -4.95 -23.39
N ARG A 153 4.46 -5.22 -24.65
CA ARG A 153 3.45 -5.50 -25.68
C ARG A 153 2.60 -6.70 -25.29
N GLY A 154 1.28 -6.57 -25.39
CA GLY A 154 0.32 -7.59 -24.99
C GLY A 154 0.00 -7.65 -23.49
N LEU A 155 0.69 -6.86 -22.65
CA LEU A 155 0.35 -6.72 -21.25
C LEU A 155 -0.50 -5.47 -21.01
N TYR A 156 -1.67 -5.68 -20.43
CA TYR A 156 -2.62 -4.64 -20.05
C TYR A 156 -2.86 -4.68 -18.53
N VAL A 157 -3.15 -3.52 -17.94
CA VAL A 157 -3.39 -3.35 -16.50
C VAL A 157 -4.60 -2.42 -16.28
N ALA A 158 -5.37 -2.71 -15.24
CA ALA A 158 -6.53 -1.90 -14.84
C ALA A 158 -6.76 -2.00 -13.32
N GLY A 159 -7.42 -1.00 -12.74
CA GLY A 159 -7.65 -0.90 -11.30
C GLY A 159 -6.40 -0.48 -10.54
N GLU A 160 -6.36 -0.76 -9.24
CA GLU A 160 -5.33 -0.25 -8.31
C GLU A 160 -3.89 -0.69 -8.65
N VAL A 161 -3.71 -1.75 -9.44
CA VAL A 161 -2.39 -2.15 -9.93
C VAL A 161 -1.81 -1.17 -10.96
N ALA A 162 -2.66 -0.35 -11.59
CA ALA A 162 -2.30 0.57 -12.66
C ALA A 162 -2.04 1.98 -12.14
N CYS A 163 -1.02 2.63 -12.69
CA CYS A 163 -0.83 4.07 -12.63
C CYS A 163 -1.29 4.67 -13.96
N THR A 164 -2.58 4.99 -14.05
CA THR A 164 -3.21 5.60 -15.24
C THR A 164 -2.99 7.12 -15.33
N GLY A 165 -2.53 7.72 -14.22
CA GLY A 165 -2.42 9.17 -14.04
C GLY A 165 -3.66 9.82 -13.43
N LEU A 166 -4.81 9.13 -13.35
CA LEU A 166 -6.07 9.71 -12.84
C LEU A 166 -5.96 10.22 -11.40
N HIS A 167 -5.28 9.48 -10.52
CA HIS A 167 -5.20 9.80 -9.09
C HIS A 167 -4.08 10.78 -8.73
N GLY A 168 -3.13 11.00 -9.65
CA GLY A 168 -1.96 11.84 -9.41
C GLY A 168 -1.27 11.52 -8.07
N ALA A 169 -1.09 12.56 -7.26
CA ALA A 169 -0.45 12.45 -5.94
C ALA A 169 -1.43 12.18 -4.79
N ASN A 170 -2.76 12.21 -5.02
CA ASN A 170 -3.76 11.91 -4.01
C ASN A 170 -5.11 11.54 -4.65
N ARG A 171 -5.53 10.29 -4.45
CA ARG A 171 -6.81 9.79 -4.94
C ARG A 171 -7.99 10.46 -4.23
N LEU A 172 -8.96 10.95 -5.02
CA LEU A 172 -10.29 11.33 -4.52
C LEU A 172 -11.13 10.11 -4.14
N ALA A 173 -11.94 10.26 -3.08
CA ALA A 173 -12.86 9.23 -2.63
C ALA A 173 -13.75 8.71 -3.78
N SER A 174 -14.10 7.43 -3.74
CA SER A 174 -15.00 6.75 -4.71
C SER A 174 -14.48 6.62 -6.16
N ASN A 175 -13.36 7.22 -6.53
CA ASN A 175 -12.84 7.12 -7.91
C ASN A 175 -12.13 5.80 -8.25
N SER A 176 -11.72 4.99 -7.26
CA SER A 176 -10.95 3.75 -7.53
C SER A 176 -11.77 2.69 -8.26
N LEU A 177 -13.01 2.46 -7.82
CA LEU A 177 -13.90 1.48 -8.45
C LEU A 177 -14.30 1.93 -9.86
N LEU A 178 -14.54 3.23 -10.04
CA LEU A 178 -14.84 3.81 -11.34
C LEU A 178 -13.66 3.66 -12.31
N GLU A 179 -12.44 3.97 -11.86
CA GLU A 179 -11.23 3.75 -12.66
C GLU A 179 -11.10 2.29 -13.08
N ALA A 180 -11.24 1.36 -12.13
CA ALA A 180 -11.13 -0.07 -12.41
C ALA A 180 -12.09 -0.51 -13.51
N LEU A 181 -13.38 -0.13 -13.41
CA LEU A 181 -14.39 -0.46 -14.41
C LEU A 181 -14.08 0.14 -15.78
N VAL A 182 -13.73 1.43 -15.82
CA VAL A 182 -13.48 2.16 -17.06
C VAL A 182 -12.26 1.60 -17.78
N PHE A 183 -11.12 1.43 -17.09
CA PHE A 183 -9.90 0.95 -17.70
C PHE A 183 -9.96 -0.54 -18.06
N ALA A 184 -10.65 -1.36 -17.27
CA ALA A 184 -10.88 -2.77 -17.62
C ALA A 184 -11.66 -2.87 -18.94
N ARG A 185 -12.73 -2.07 -19.11
CA ARG A 185 -13.51 -2.04 -20.36
C ARG A 185 -12.67 -1.55 -21.54
N ARG A 186 -11.86 -0.51 -21.35
CA ARG A 186 -11.00 0.06 -22.41
C ARG A 186 -9.93 -0.92 -22.89
N ALA A 187 -9.38 -1.75 -22.01
CA ALA A 187 -8.35 -2.72 -22.36
C ALA A 187 -8.85 -3.89 -23.22
N VAL A 188 -10.17 -4.16 -23.27
CA VAL A 188 -10.73 -5.34 -23.96
C VAL A 188 -10.44 -5.32 -25.46
N GLN A 189 -10.92 -4.30 -26.19
CA GLN A 189 -10.79 -4.29 -27.64
C GLN A 189 -9.32 -4.26 -28.10
N PRO A 190 -8.44 -3.42 -27.54
CA PRO A 190 -7.02 -3.41 -27.91
C PRO A 190 -6.31 -4.72 -27.61
N SER A 191 -6.66 -5.41 -26.51
CA SER A 191 -6.07 -6.73 -26.21
C SER A 191 -6.50 -7.80 -27.22
N ILE A 192 -7.75 -7.79 -27.67
CA ILE A 192 -8.25 -8.67 -28.73
C ILE A 192 -7.54 -8.37 -30.05
N ASP A 193 -7.41 -7.09 -30.41
CA ASP A 193 -6.75 -6.69 -31.65
C ASP A 193 -5.26 -7.03 -31.64
N HIS A 194 -4.60 -6.85 -30.49
CA HIS A 194 -3.23 -7.29 -30.30
C HIS A 194 -3.11 -8.81 -30.47
N MET A 195 -3.98 -9.59 -29.84
CA MET A 195 -3.98 -11.05 -29.95
C MET A 195 -4.16 -11.51 -31.41
N LYS A 196 -5.07 -10.90 -32.17
CA LYS A 196 -5.32 -11.25 -33.58
C LYS A 196 -4.12 -10.96 -34.50
N ASN A 197 -3.36 -9.91 -34.20
CA ASN A 197 -2.23 -9.47 -35.01
C ASN A 197 -0.88 -10.04 -34.53
N SER A 198 -0.87 -10.73 -33.39
CA SER A 198 0.33 -11.31 -32.81
C SER A 198 0.57 -12.73 -33.32
N ILE A 199 1.84 -13.01 -33.64
CA ILE A 199 2.28 -14.36 -33.98
C ILE A 199 2.63 -15.08 -32.67
N LEU A 200 1.95 -16.19 -32.39
CA LEU A 200 2.23 -16.99 -31.22
C LEU A 200 3.53 -17.77 -31.41
N HIS A 201 4.57 -17.41 -30.68
CA HIS A 201 5.81 -18.19 -30.60
C HIS A 201 5.60 -19.38 -29.65
N LEU A 202 5.18 -20.53 -30.19
CA LEU A 202 4.86 -21.74 -29.42
C LEU A 202 6.02 -22.27 -28.58
N THR A 203 7.27 -21.98 -28.95
CA THR A 203 8.48 -22.38 -28.22
C THR A 203 8.97 -21.31 -27.24
N ALA A 204 8.32 -20.15 -27.15
CA ALA A 204 8.75 -19.08 -26.25
C ALA A 204 8.73 -19.51 -24.78
N SER A 205 7.86 -20.46 -24.40
CA SER A 205 7.82 -21.04 -23.06
C SER A 205 9.07 -21.85 -22.71
N ASP A 206 9.78 -22.38 -23.70
CA ASP A 206 10.97 -23.21 -23.49
C ASP A 206 12.17 -22.38 -23.04
N LEU A 207 12.12 -21.07 -23.25
CA LEU A 207 13.12 -20.10 -22.78
C LEU A 207 13.02 -19.83 -21.26
N TRP A 208 11.99 -20.34 -20.59
CA TRP A 208 11.71 -20.06 -19.19
C TRP A 208 11.74 -21.33 -18.36
N THR A 209 12.44 -21.26 -17.24
CA THR A 209 12.45 -22.37 -16.29
C THR A 209 11.06 -22.57 -15.71
N ARG A 210 10.56 -23.80 -15.76
CA ARG A 210 9.22 -24.11 -15.27
C ARG A 210 9.16 -23.99 -13.75
N PRO A 211 8.12 -23.34 -13.20
CA PRO A 211 7.92 -23.32 -11.76
C PRO A 211 7.63 -24.74 -11.26
N VAL A 212 8.22 -25.10 -10.12
CA VAL A 212 8.04 -26.41 -9.50
C VAL A 212 7.43 -26.27 -8.11
N VAL A 213 6.52 -27.17 -7.76
CA VAL A 213 6.04 -27.28 -6.38
C VAL A 213 7.14 -27.96 -5.56
N PRO A 214 7.46 -27.50 -4.33
CA PRO A 214 8.55 -28.05 -3.52
C PRO A 214 8.23 -29.43 -2.91
N LEU A 215 7.91 -30.42 -3.74
CA LEU A 215 7.57 -31.79 -3.29
C LEU A 215 8.78 -32.56 -2.76
N SER A 216 9.99 -32.15 -3.14
CA SER A 216 11.25 -32.71 -2.65
C SER A 216 11.55 -32.31 -1.19
N LEU A 217 10.93 -31.23 -0.70
CA LEU A 217 11.12 -30.76 0.66
C LEU A 217 10.22 -31.51 1.64
N ARG A 218 10.81 -31.95 2.75
CA ARG A 218 10.05 -32.57 3.83
C ARG A 218 9.04 -31.59 4.43
N SER A 219 7.91 -32.11 4.88
CA SER A 219 6.82 -31.32 5.46
C SER A 219 7.26 -30.46 6.65
N ASP A 220 8.12 -30.97 7.53
CA ASP A 220 8.63 -30.23 8.69
C ASP A 220 9.53 -29.05 8.30
N VAL A 221 10.33 -29.20 7.24
CA VAL A 221 11.14 -28.11 6.67
C VAL A 221 10.23 -27.05 6.05
N MET A 222 9.20 -27.47 5.31
CA MET A 222 8.22 -26.56 4.73
C MET A 222 7.48 -25.74 5.80
N HIS A 223 7.05 -26.37 6.88
CA HIS A 223 6.42 -25.67 8.00
C HIS A 223 7.33 -24.61 8.63
N LYS A 224 8.63 -24.92 8.80
CA LYS A 224 9.61 -23.95 9.31
C LYS A 224 9.79 -22.77 8.36
N ILE A 225 9.98 -23.03 7.06
CA ILE A 225 10.07 -21.99 6.02
C ILE A 225 8.85 -21.06 6.06
N PHE A 226 7.65 -21.61 6.14
CA PHE A 226 6.43 -20.81 6.15
C PHE A 226 6.23 -20.03 7.44
N SER A 227 6.60 -20.59 8.59
CA SER A 227 6.65 -19.83 9.84
C SER A 227 7.60 -18.64 9.66
N THR A 228 8.88 -18.90 9.37
CA THR A 228 9.90 -17.86 9.24
C THR A 228 9.50 -16.78 8.24
N THR A 229 8.88 -17.16 7.12
CA THR A 229 8.36 -16.21 6.12
C THR A 229 7.26 -15.31 6.68
N LYS A 230 6.39 -15.80 7.58
CA LYS A 230 5.38 -14.99 8.28
C LYS A 230 6.03 -14.03 9.28
N GLU A 231 7.08 -14.46 9.99
CA GLU A 231 7.85 -13.56 10.86
C GLU A 231 8.52 -12.44 10.06
N VAL A 232 9.20 -12.78 8.97
CA VAL A 232 9.82 -11.81 8.04
C VAL A 232 8.79 -10.84 7.46
N ARG A 233 7.58 -11.31 7.11
CA ARG A 233 6.48 -10.45 6.66
C ARG A 233 6.14 -9.39 7.71
N LYS A 234 6.00 -9.77 8.98
CA LYS A 234 5.71 -8.83 10.08
C LYS A 234 6.83 -7.82 10.26
N GLU A 235 8.09 -8.25 10.14
CA GLU A 235 9.24 -7.35 10.24
C GLU A 235 9.26 -6.33 9.08
N LEU A 236 9.03 -6.78 7.85
CA LEU A 236 8.93 -5.87 6.70
C LEU A 236 7.79 -4.86 6.89
N GLN A 237 6.61 -5.29 7.35
CA GLN A 237 5.49 -4.40 7.66
C GLN A 237 5.87 -3.36 8.71
N SER A 238 6.57 -3.77 9.77
CA SER A 238 7.06 -2.86 10.81
C SER A 238 8.05 -1.82 10.27
N ILE A 239 8.99 -2.25 9.41
CA ILE A 239 9.93 -1.34 8.75
C ILE A 239 9.18 -0.33 7.87
N MET A 240 8.26 -0.80 7.02
CA MET A 240 7.48 0.07 6.15
C MET A 240 6.63 1.07 6.94
N TRP A 241 5.95 0.62 7.99
CA TRP A 241 5.13 1.48 8.85
C TRP A 241 5.98 2.54 9.55
N LYS A 242 7.10 2.12 10.16
CA LYS A 242 7.96 3.01 10.93
C LYS A 242 8.66 4.01 10.02
N TYR A 243 9.31 3.57 8.95
CA TYR A 243 10.25 4.41 8.21
C TYR A 243 9.67 5.01 6.92
N VAL A 244 8.66 4.36 6.31
CA VAL A 244 8.09 4.72 5.00
C VAL A 244 6.61 5.09 5.11
N GLY A 245 6.17 5.45 6.33
CA GLY A 245 4.79 5.79 6.65
C GLY A 245 4.35 7.17 6.15
N ILE A 246 3.50 7.81 6.96
CA ILE A 246 2.82 9.08 6.65
C ILE A 246 3.80 10.25 6.52
N VAL A 247 4.75 10.36 7.45
CA VAL A 247 5.79 11.41 7.47
C VAL A 247 7.15 10.77 7.25
N ARG A 248 7.90 11.27 6.27
CA ARG A 248 9.16 10.71 5.82
C ARG A 248 10.33 11.68 6.01
N SER A 249 11.54 11.14 5.97
CA SER A 249 12.78 11.89 5.79
C SER A 249 13.78 11.01 5.06
N THR A 250 14.71 11.61 4.35
CA THR A 250 15.81 10.98 3.61
C THR A 250 16.55 9.99 4.48
N THR A 251 16.99 10.41 5.67
CA THR A 251 17.67 9.52 6.63
C THR A 251 16.84 8.30 7.01
N ARG A 252 15.52 8.44 7.18
CA ARG A 252 14.63 7.31 7.51
C ARG A 252 14.44 6.38 6.33
N LEU A 253 14.31 6.93 5.12
CA LEU A 253 14.16 6.15 3.89
C LEU A 253 15.43 5.36 3.57
N GLU A 254 16.61 5.95 3.72
CA GLU A 254 17.90 5.27 3.57
C GLU A 254 18.08 4.15 4.62
N ALA A 255 17.74 4.42 5.88
CA ALA A 255 17.76 3.40 6.92
C ALA A 255 16.78 2.24 6.63
N ALA A 256 15.63 2.53 6.03
CA ALA A 256 14.69 1.50 5.59
C ALA A 256 15.25 0.68 4.43
N GLU A 257 15.87 1.32 3.45
CA GLU A 257 16.49 0.63 2.32
C GLU A 257 17.54 -0.38 2.77
N GLN A 258 18.41 0.00 3.71
CA GLN A 258 19.39 -0.89 4.32
C GLN A 258 18.71 -2.06 5.05
N LYS A 259 17.76 -1.77 5.95
CA LYS A 259 17.05 -2.80 6.73
C LYS A 259 16.28 -3.79 5.88
N ILE A 260 15.59 -3.32 4.84
CA ILE A 260 14.84 -4.19 3.93
C ILE A 260 15.81 -5.06 3.11
N SER A 261 16.95 -4.51 2.69
CA SER A 261 17.96 -5.27 1.94
C SER A 261 18.60 -6.37 2.81
N GLU A 262 18.93 -6.07 4.06
CA GLU A 262 19.44 -7.05 5.03
C GLU A 262 18.40 -8.14 5.34
N LEU A 263 17.14 -7.75 5.58
CA LEU A 263 16.05 -8.66 5.89
C LEU A 263 15.79 -9.62 4.72
N GLU A 264 15.78 -9.09 3.50
CA GLU A 264 15.63 -9.88 2.29
C GLU A 264 16.78 -10.87 2.10
N ALA A 265 18.03 -10.41 2.24
CA ALA A 265 19.20 -11.28 2.11
C ALA A 265 19.17 -12.43 3.14
N LYS A 266 18.83 -12.13 4.40
CA LYS A 266 18.68 -13.16 5.45
C LYS A 266 17.60 -14.17 5.12
N TRP A 267 16.46 -13.71 4.63
CA TRP A 267 15.35 -14.58 4.24
C TRP A 267 15.71 -15.46 3.03
N GLU A 268 16.34 -14.90 1.99
CA GLU A 268 16.80 -15.66 0.82
C GLU A 268 17.84 -16.72 1.22
N THR A 269 18.83 -16.37 2.03
CA THR A 269 19.81 -17.33 2.57
C THR A 269 19.11 -18.45 3.33
N TYR A 270 18.18 -18.12 4.23
CA TYR A 270 17.44 -19.11 5.00
C TYR A 270 16.67 -20.09 4.10
N LEU A 271 16.00 -19.58 3.06
CA LEU A 271 15.30 -20.42 2.09
C LEU A 271 16.26 -21.41 1.42
N PHE A 272 17.36 -20.92 0.86
CA PHE A 272 18.30 -21.74 0.08
C PHE A 272 19.04 -22.77 0.94
N GLU A 273 19.42 -22.41 2.17
CA GLU A 273 20.01 -23.36 3.13
C GLU A 273 19.06 -24.50 3.51
N HIS A 274 17.75 -24.27 3.44
CA HIS A 274 16.72 -25.27 3.70
C HIS A 274 16.21 -25.96 2.43
N GLY A 275 16.97 -25.89 1.34
CA GLY A 275 16.72 -26.62 0.09
C GLY A 275 15.68 -26.00 -0.83
N TRP A 276 15.27 -24.75 -0.58
CA TRP A 276 14.46 -24.00 -1.54
C TRP A 276 15.26 -23.74 -2.81
N GLU A 277 14.68 -23.97 -3.98
CA GLU A 277 15.29 -23.63 -5.27
C GLU A 277 14.62 -22.41 -5.88
N GLN A 278 15.32 -21.68 -6.74
CA GLN A 278 14.80 -20.45 -7.34
C GLN A 278 13.52 -20.66 -8.17
N THR A 279 13.33 -21.87 -8.70
CA THR A 279 12.18 -22.31 -9.50
C THR A 279 11.00 -22.75 -8.64
N MET A 280 11.22 -22.96 -7.33
CA MET A 280 10.16 -23.41 -6.43
C MET A 280 9.12 -22.32 -6.21
N VAL A 281 7.85 -22.73 -6.15
CA VAL A 281 6.72 -21.86 -5.90
C VAL A 281 5.86 -22.39 -4.76
N ALA A 282 5.60 -21.51 -3.79
CA ALA A 282 4.57 -21.66 -2.76
C ALA A 282 4.03 -20.27 -2.43
N LEU A 283 2.77 -20.20 -2.00
CA LEU A 283 2.04 -18.95 -1.81
C LEU A 283 2.81 -17.97 -0.93
N GLU A 284 3.22 -18.41 0.27
CA GLU A 284 3.89 -17.57 1.26
C GLU A 284 5.19 -16.98 0.73
N ALA A 285 6.01 -17.80 0.06
CA ALA A 285 7.29 -17.38 -0.48
C ALA A 285 7.12 -16.43 -1.67
N CYS A 286 6.19 -16.72 -2.58
CA CYS A 286 5.89 -15.86 -3.72
C CYS A 286 5.30 -14.51 -3.28
N GLU A 287 4.41 -14.49 -2.30
CA GLU A 287 3.87 -13.26 -1.73
C GLU A 287 4.98 -12.44 -1.06
N MET A 288 5.83 -13.07 -0.25
CA MET A 288 6.93 -12.37 0.41
C MET A 288 7.91 -11.76 -0.60
N ARG A 289 8.24 -12.52 -1.64
CA ARG A 289 9.04 -12.04 -2.78
C ARG A 289 8.41 -10.80 -3.45
N ASN A 290 7.10 -10.82 -3.62
CA ASN A 290 6.36 -9.69 -4.19
C ASN A 290 6.35 -8.48 -3.25
N LEU A 291 6.21 -8.70 -1.94
CA LEU A 291 6.21 -7.64 -0.93
C LEU A 291 7.55 -6.93 -0.86
N PHE A 292 8.68 -7.65 -0.86
CA PHE A 292 10.00 -7.02 -0.92
C PHE A 292 10.18 -6.16 -2.17
N CYS A 293 9.78 -6.67 -3.35
CA CYS A 293 9.85 -5.92 -4.59
C CYS A 293 9.01 -4.63 -4.52
N CYS A 294 7.76 -4.71 -4.05
CA CYS A 294 6.91 -3.54 -3.89
C CYS A 294 7.48 -2.54 -2.88
N ALA A 295 8.00 -3.00 -1.74
CA ALA A 295 8.60 -2.14 -0.72
C ALA A 295 9.81 -1.35 -1.25
N LYS A 296 10.70 -2.02 -1.99
CA LYS A 296 11.84 -1.38 -2.66
C LYS A 296 11.41 -0.37 -3.73
N LEU A 297 10.35 -0.68 -4.49
CA LEU A 297 9.79 0.26 -5.45
C LEU A 297 9.23 1.52 -4.77
N VAL A 298 8.50 1.38 -3.66
CA VAL A 298 8.01 2.52 -2.86
C VAL A 298 9.18 3.37 -2.36
N LEU A 299 10.22 2.73 -1.80
CA LEU A 299 11.42 3.41 -1.29
C LEU A 299 12.17 4.17 -2.38
N SER A 300 12.49 3.50 -3.49
CA SER A 300 13.20 4.12 -4.62
C SER A 300 12.44 5.33 -5.17
N SER A 301 11.12 5.19 -5.33
CA SER A 301 10.26 6.29 -5.77
C SER A 301 10.27 7.44 -4.75
N ALA A 302 10.17 7.14 -3.46
CA ALA A 302 10.15 8.14 -2.39
C ALA A 302 11.49 8.87 -2.22
N LEU A 303 12.63 8.18 -2.33
CA LEU A 303 13.97 8.77 -2.26
C LEU A 303 14.24 9.70 -3.46
N SER A 304 13.73 9.34 -4.65
CA SER A 304 13.92 10.16 -5.84
C SER A 304 13.09 11.46 -5.85
N ARG A 305 11.99 11.52 -5.09
CA ARG A 305 11.11 12.68 -5.01
C ARG A 305 11.53 13.59 -3.85
N GLN A 306 12.28 14.63 -4.16
CA GLN A 306 12.70 15.65 -3.20
C GLN A 306 11.72 16.85 -3.15
N GLU A 307 10.44 16.61 -2.90
CA GLU A 307 9.42 17.64 -2.64
C GLU A 307 8.30 17.02 -1.78
N SER A 308 7.38 17.83 -1.25
CA SER A 308 6.17 17.31 -0.63
C SER A 308 4.95 17.62 -1.48
N ARG A 309 4.20 16.57 -1.84
CA ARG A 309 3.02 16.65 -2.71
C ARG A 309 2.02 15.56 -2.36
N GLY A 310 0.81 15.97 -1.97
CA GLY A 310 -0.29 15.05 -1.66
C GLY A 310 0.11 13.99 -0.62
N LEU A 311 0.08 12.72 -1.04
CA LEU A 311 0.36 11.55 -0.19
C LEU A 311 1.85 11.35 0.14
N HIS A 312 2.75 12.05 -0.53
CA HIS A 312 4.17 12.03 -0.22
C HIS A 312 4.54 13.30 0.54
N TYR A 313 4.85 13.15 1.82
CA TYR A 313 5.32 14.24 2.67
C TYR A 313 6.67 13.88 3.29
N THR A 314 7.67 14.71 3.01
CA THR A 314 9.03 14.58 3.52
C THR A 314 9.43 15.86 4.23
N ILE A 315 9.96 15.74 5.45
CA ILE A 315 10.33 16.91 6.26
C ILE A 315 11.56 17.65 5.71
N ASP A 316 12.40 16.98 4.93
CA ASP A 316 13.60 17.59 4.35
C ASP A 316 13.24 18.51 3.16
N PHE A 317 12.12 18.23 2.50
CA PHE A 317 11.59 18.99 1.37
C PHE A 317 10.09 19.24 1.58
N PRO A 318 9.71 20.10 2.55
CA PRO A 318 8.33 20.23 3.02
C PRO A 318 7.41 20.96 2.04
N HIS A 319 7.97 21.61 1.03
CA HIS A 319 7.23 22.41 0.06
C HIS A 319 7.04 21.67 -1.26
N LEU A 320 5.96 22.04 -1.95
CA LEU A 320 5.68 21.60 -3.30
C LEU A 320 6.61 22.32 -4.28
N GLU A 321 7.20 21.58 -5.21
CA GLU A 321 8.08 22.11 -6.25
C GLU A 321 7.47 21.86 -7.63
N GLU A 322 7.13 22.94 -8.36
CA GLU A 322 6.43 22.82 -9.64
C GLU A 322 7.28 22.09 -10.72
N SER A 323 8.61 22.22 -10.66
CA SER A 323 9.53 21.48 -11.54
C SER A 323 9.45 19.96 -11.38
N LYS A 324 8.97 19.48 -10.22
CA LYS A 324 8.85 18.05 -9.87
C LYS A 324 7.44 17.49 -10.07
N ARG A 325 6.50 18.28 -10.62
CA ARG A 325 5.09 17.87 -10.81
C ARG A 325 4.86 16.59 -11.63
N LEU A 326 5.84 16.19 -12.46
CA LEU A 326 5.73 15.03 -13.32
C LEU A 326 5.77 13.73 -12.49
N PRO A 327 5.18 12.64 -13.01
CA PRO A 327 5.24 11.35 -12.35
C PRO A 327 6.68 10.90 -12.08
N THR A 328 6.91 10.28 -10.92
CA THR A 328 8.15 9.55 -10.67
C THR A 328 8.11 8.29 -11.50
N VAL A 329 9.10 8.07 -12.36
CA VAL A 329 9.15 6.93 -13.27
C VAL A 329 10.31 6.03 -12.91
N ILE A 330 10.01 4.76 -12.62
CA ILE A 330 11.00 3.71 -12.40
C ILE A 330 11.04 2.87 -13.67
N PHE A 331 12.11 3.08 -14.44
CA PHE A 331 12.39 2.24 -15.61
C PHE A 331 13.00 0.91 -15.18
N PRO A 332 12.66 -0.18 -15.87
CA PRO A 332 13.21 -1.49 -15.61
C PRO A 332 14.64 -1.56 -16.16
N CYS A 333 15.62 -0.98 -15.44
CA CYS A 333 17.06 -1.15 -15.74
C CYS A 333 18.03 -0.52 -14.72
N SER A 334 17.71 -0.43 -13.42
CA SER A 334 18.80 -0.19 -12.46
C SER A 334 19.56 -1.51 -12.20
N LEU A 335 20.84 -1.52 -12.56
CA LEU A 335 21.79 -2.61 -12.33
C LEU A 335 22.21 -2.73 -10.85
N THR A 336 21.62 -1.93 -9.95
CA THR A 336 22.00 -1.89 -8.54
C THR A 336 21.40 -3.09 -7.78
N ASN A 337 22.27 -4.02 -7.40
CA ASN A 337 22.04 -5.11 -6.44
C ASN A 337 20.74 -5.89 -6.61
N ARG A 338 20.65 -6.63 -7.72
CA ARG A 338 19.52 -7.53 -7.96
C ARG A 338 19.62 -8.75 -7.02
N THR A 339 18.76 -8.83 -6.02
CA THR A 339 18.48 -10.04 -5.21
C THR A 339 17.52 -10.98 -5.94
N TRP A 340 17.32 -12.22 -5.47
CA TRP A 340 16.39 -13.17 -6.15
C TRP A 340 14.98 -12.58 -6.27
N SER A 341 14.55 -11.76 -5.31
CA SER A 341 13.24 -11.10 -5.33
C SER A 341 12.99 -10.16 -6.52
N SER A 342 14.06 -9.51 -7.00
CA SER A 342 14.02 -8.45 -8.00
C SER A 342 14.46 -8.94 -9.38
N ARG A 343 15.09 -10.11 -9.46
CA ARG A 343 15.50 -10.72 -10.73
C ARG A 343 14.37 -11.44 -11.46
N GLN A 344 14.45 -11.34 -12.77
CA GLN A 344 13.86 -12.27 -13.71
C GLN A 344 14.53 -13.64 -13.57
N LEU A 345 13.74 -14.72 -13.48
CA LEU A 345 14.22 -16.10 -13.52
C LEU A 345 14.30 -16.56 -14.97
N HIS A 346 15.18 -15.97 -15.76
CA HIS A 346 15.50 -16.49 -17.09
C HIS A 346 16.81 -17.26 -17.03
N GLN A 347 16.93 -18.31 -17.84
CA GLN A 347 18.23 -18.61 -18.42
C GLN A 347 18.56 -17.43 -19.34
N GLN A 348 19.61 -16.66 -19.05
CA GLN A 348 20.15 -15.78 -20.09
C GLN A 348 20.57 -16.68 -21.26
N PRO A 349 20.11 -16.44 -22.50
CA PRO A 349 20.92 -16.81 -23.63
C PRO A 349 22.17 -15.94 -23.55
N ILE A 350 23.31 -16.60 -23.53
CA ILE A 350 24.62 -16.03 -23.81
C ILE A 350 24.47 -15.13 -25.04
N CYS A 351 24.85 -13.86 -24.91
CA CYS A 351 25.20 -13.02 -26.05
C CYS A 351 26.71 -12.93 -26.10
#